data_AF-A0A929XUN9-F1
#
_entry.id   AF-A0A929XUN9-F1
#
_cell.length_a   1.000
_cell.length_b   1.000
_cell.length_c   1.000
_cell.angle_alpha   90.00
_cell.angle_beta   90.00
_cell.angle_gamma   90.00
#
_symmetry.space_group_name_H-M   'P 1'
#
loop_
_entity.id
_entity.type
_entity.pdbx_description
1 polymer ?
#
loop_
_entity_poly.entity_id
_entity_poly.type
_entity_poly.pdbx_seq_one_letter_code
_entity_poly.pdbx_strand_id
1 'polypeptide(L)'
;MYLHNDKDLFSEVITEVNTKTGIAQSIVEKDYYVSIILKLLAKSNPSTVSRTFIDKVYALCDYYLEGKTKRFSRHLYDIHKLYPTITIDDTFKELTEQVREHRSHLSICPSAKEGVDAKKLIYEFLDKDFYKSDYDTITKTLISDEVTYEQAALTLREIAGKLF
;
A
#
# COMPACT_ATOMS: atom_id res chain seq x y z
N MET A 1 6.48 -14.35 -20.07
CA MET A 1 7.80 -14.78 -19.55
C MET A 1 8.09 -14.00 -18.29
N TYR A 2 8.61 -14.62 -17.23
CA TYR A 2 8.98 -13.90 -16.00
C TYR A 2 10.45 -13.47 -16.07
N LEU A 3 10.77 -12.28 -15.54
CA LEU A 3 12.15 -11.75 -15.53
C LEU A 3 13.14 -12.70 -14.85
N HIS A 4 12.76 -13.34 -13.74
CA HIS A 4 13.61 -14.32 -13.02
C HIS A 4 13.93 -15.59 -13.82
N ASN A 5 13.33 -15.81 -14.98
CA ASN A 5 13.71 -16.92 -15.86
C ASN A 5 15.04 -16.65 -16.59
N ASP A 6 15.46 -15.39 -16.66
CA ASP A 6 16.76 -14.96 -17.19
C ASP A 6 17.58 -14.40 -16.03
N LYS A 7 18.50 -15.21 -15.50
CA LYS A 7 19.26 -14.86 -14.28
C LYS A 7 20.20 -13.68 -14.49
N ASP A 8 20.78 -13.57 -15.68
CA ASP A 8 21.76 -12.54 -15.98
C ASP A 8 21.05 -11.19 -16.11
N LEU A 9 19.96 -11.15 -16.90
CA LEU A 9 19.14 -9.95 -17.03
C LEU A 9 18.50 -9.55 -15.69
N PHE A 10 18.04 -10.52 -14.88
CA PHE A 10 17.45 -10.22 -13.57
C PHE A 10 18.47 -9.56 -12.63
N SER A 11 19.69 -10.08 -12.58
CA SER A 11 20.79 -9.52 -11.78
C SER A 11 21.18 -8.11 -12.25
N GLU A 12 21.24 -7.90 -13.57
CA GLU A 12 21.53 -6.59 -14.16
C GLU A 12 20.47 -5.56 -13.76
N VAL A 13 19.18 -5.89 -13.90
CA VAL A 13 18.07 -5.01 -13.53
C VAL A 13 18.07 -4.69 -12.03
N ILE A 14 18.30 -5.68 -11.16
CA ILE A 14 18.39 -5.43 -9.71
C ILE A 14 19.55 -4.47 -9.38
N THR A 15 20.69 -4.66 -10.03
CA THR A 15 21.87 -3.80 -9.86
C THR A 15 21.59 -2.37 -10.33
N GLU A 16 20.92 -2.20 -11.47
CA GLU A 16 20.55 -0.89 -12.00
C GLU A 16 19.57 -0.16 -11.06
N VAL A 17 18.54 -0.86 -10.55
CA VAL A 17 17.58 -0.28 -9.59
C VAL A 17 18.30 0.14 -8.30
N ASN A 18 19.20 -0.68 -7.77
CA ASN A 18 20.00 -0.32 -6.60
C ASN A 18 20.84 0.93 -6.87
N THR A 19 21.51 1.02 -8.03
CA THR A 19 22.34 2.16 -8.42
C THR A 19 21.52 3.45 -8.53
N LYS A 20 20.31 3.38 -9.10
CA LYS A 20 19.44 4.54 -9.29
C LYS A 20 18.74 5.00 -8.01
N THR A 21 18.33 4.07 -7.15
CA THR A 21 17.41 4.35 -6.03
C THR A 21 18.07 4.27 -4.65
N GLY A 22 19.23 3.61 -4.54
CA GLY A 22 19.88 3.29 -3.26
C GLY A 22 19.16 2.22 -2.43
N ILE A 23 18.12 1.56 -2.95
CA ILE A 23 17.43 0.46 -2.27
C ILE A 23 18.30 -0.80 -2.36
N ALA A 24 18.52 -1.48 -1.23
CA ALA A 24 19.35 -2.69 -1.18
C ALA A 24 18.85 -3.75 -2.15
N GLN A 25 19.76 -4.39 -2.90
CA GLN A 25 19.42 -5.39 -3.92
C GLN A 25 18.55 -6.52 -3.37
N SER A 26 18.82 -6.99 -2.15
CA SER A 26 18.01 -8.01 -1.46
C SER A 26 16.56 -7.57 -1.21
N ILE A 27 16.32 -6.26 -0.99
CA ILE A 27 14.97 -5.71 -0.86
C ILE A 27 14.29 -5.68 -2.23
N VAL A 28 15.00 -5.24 -3.28
CA VAL A 28 14.47 -5.20 -4.65
C VAL A 28 14.07 -6.59 -5.13
N GLU A 29 14.94 -7.59 -4.91
CA GLU A 29 14.68 -8.98 -5.27
C GLU A 29 13.48 -9.54 -4.50
N LYS A 30 13.43 -9.31 -3.17
CA LYS A 30 12.31 -9.73 -2.35
C LYS A 30 10.99 -9.12 -2.85
N ASP A 31 10.96 -7.81 -3.09
CA ASP A 31 9.77 -7.10 -3.57
C ASP A 31 9.31 -7.62 -4.94
N TYR A 32 10.24 -7.98 -5.83
CA TYR A 32 9.94 -8.61 -7.11
C TYR A 32 9.19 -9.94 -6.92
N TYR A 33 9.73 -10.86 -6.12
CA TYR A 33 9.10 -12.17 -5.92
C TYR A 33 7.76 -12.04 -5.18
N VAL A 34 7.68 -11.16 -4.18
CA VAL A 34 6.41 -10.86 -3.50
C VAL A 34 5.37 -10.37 -4.50
N SER A 35 5.74 -9.48 -5.43
CA SER A 35 4.83 -8.99 -6.47
C SER A 35 4.35 -10.10 -7.42
N ILE A 36 5.22 -11.04 -7.80
CA ILE A 36 4.85 -12.20 -8.61
C ILE A 36 3.88 -13.12 -7.85
N ILE A 37 4.18 -13.44 -6.59
CA ILE A 37 3.34 -14.30 -5.74
C ILE A 37 1.96 -13.66 -5.56
N LEU A 38 1.90 -12.37 -5.20
CA LEU A 38 0.64 -11.65 -5.05
C LEU A 38 -0.16 -11.62 -6.36
N LYS A 39 0.50 -11.42 -7.51
CA LYS A 39 -0.15 -11.46 -8.83
C LYS A 39 -0.73 -12.85 -9.14
N LEU A 40 -0.04 -13.92 -8.76
CA LEU A 40 -0.52 -15.29 -8.93
C LEU A 40 -1.69 -15.59 -7.97
N LEU A 41 -1.59 -15.20 -6.70
CA LEU A 41 -2.65 -15.37 -5.72
C LEU A 41 -3.92 -14.59 -6.09
N ALA A 42 -3.77 -13.35 -6.56
CA ALA A 42 -4.89 -12.52 -7.02
C ALA A 42 -5.65 -13.17 -8.19
N LYS A 43 -4.96 -13.88 -9.09
CA LYS A 43 -5.60 -14.63 -10.18
C LYS A 43 -6.38 -15.84 -9.67
N SER A 44 -5.87 -16.54 -8.66
CA SER A 44 -6.49 -17.75 -8.13
C SER A 44 -7.57 -17.45 -7.07
N ASN A 45 -7.51 -16.30 -6.42
CA ASN A 45 -8.44 -15.90 -5.37
C ASN A 45 -8.67 -14.37 -5.39
N PRO A 46 -9.71 -13.88 -6.10
CA PRO A 46 -10.00 -12.46 -6.22
C PRO A 46 -10.15 -11.73 -4.86
N SER A 47 -10.62 -12.43 -3.81
CA SER A 47 -10.74 -11.85 -2.46
C SER A 47 -9.39 -11.40 -1.86
N THR A 48 -8.27 -11.92 -2.38
CA THR A 48 -6.92 -11.52 -1.96
C THR A 48 -6.63 -10.06 -2.33
N VAL A 49 -7.21 -9.55 -3.41
CA VAL A 49 -7.06 -8.14 -3.81
C VAL A 49 -7.76 -7.24 -2.80
N SER A 50 -9.00 -7.57 -2.42
CA SER A 50 -9.76 -6.84 -1.39
C SER A 50 -9.03 -6.83 -0.06
N ARG A 51 -8.53 -7.99 0.40
CA ARG A 51 -7.74 -8.09 1.63
C ARG A 51 -6.49 -7.20 1.57
N THR A 52 -5.72 -7.30 0.47
CA THR A 52 -4.51 -6.51 0.26
C THR A 52 -4.80 -5.00 0.28
N PHE A 53 -5.91 -4.58 -0.33
CA PHE A 53 -6.35 -3.20 -0.34
C PHE A 53 -6.59 -2.69 1.09
N ILE A 54 -7.36 -3.44 1.89
CA ILE A 54 -7.68 -3.07 3.28
C ILE A 54 -6.41 -3.05 4.14
N ASP A 55 -5.53 -4.05 3.99
CA ASP A 55 -4.25 -4.09 4.71
C ASP A 55 -3.35 -2.88 4.37
N LYS A 56 -3.36 -2.39 3.13
CA LYS A 56 -2.63 -1.16 2.74
C LYS A 56 -3.22 0.10 3.38
N VAL A 57 -4.55 0.19 3.49
CA VAL A 57 -5.21 1.31 4.19
C VAL A 57 -4.77 1.33 5.66
N TYR A 58 -4.83 0.19 6.35
CA TYR A 58 -4.37 0.10 7.74
C TYR A 58 -2.86 0.33 7.89
N ALA A 59 -2.05 -0.11 6.94
CA ALA A 59 -0.60 0.15 6.97
C ALA A 59 -0.29 1.65 6.98
N LEU A 60 -0.99 2.46 6.18
CA LEU A 60 -0.87 3.93 6.23
C LEU A 60 -1.25 4.47 7.63
N CYS A 61 -2.33 3.99 8.22
CA CYS A 61 -2.70 4.41 9.59
C CYS A 61 -1.64 4.02 10.63
N ASP A 62 -1.09 2.80 10.54
CA ASP A 62 -0.03 2.32 11.43
C ASP A 62 1.23 3.18 11.30
N TYR A 63 1.69 3.42 10.08
CA TYR A 63 2.87 4.25 9.83
C TYR A 63 2.69 5.69 10.30
N TYR A 64 1.49 6.24 10.18
CA TYR A 64 1.18 7.56 10.72
C TYR A 64 1.31 7.60 12.24
N LEU A 65 0.72 6.63 12.95
CA LEU A 65 0.82 6.52 14.41
C LEU A 65 2.26 6.30 14.89
N GLU A 66 3.08 5.60 14.09
CA GLU A 66 4.50 5.38 14.36
C GLU A 66 5.40 6.57 13.96
N GLY A 67 4.85 7.63 13.36
CA GLY A 67 5.64 8.78 12.88
C GLY A 67 6.56 8.46 11.70
N LYS A 68 6.27 7.41 10.94
CA LYS A 68 7.08 6.95 9.80
C LYS A 68 6.75 7.74 8.53
N THR A 69 7.61 8.70 8.21
CA THR A 69 7.37 9.69 7.15
C THR A 69 7.99 9.35 5.79
N LYS A 70 8.84 8.32 5.66
CA LYS A 70 9.58 8.04 4.42
C LYS A 70 9.42 6.59 3.95
N ARG A 71 9.32 6.39 2.64
CA ARG A 71 9.20 5.12 1.89
C ARG A 71 7.87 4.38 2.05
N PHE A 72 6.83 5.05 2.53
CA PHE A 72 5.54 4.43 2.82
C PHE A 72 4.36 5.04 2.04
N SER A 73 4.56 6.21 1.41
CA SER A 73 3.52 6.91 0.65
C SER A 73 3.06 6.17 -0.61
N ARG A 74 3.85 5.22 -1.15
CA ARG A 74 3.45 4.43 -2.33
C ARG A 74 2.14 3.69 -2.13
N HIS A 75 1.77 3.36 -0.89
CA HIS A 75 0.46 2.76 -0.62
C HIS A 75 -0.71 3.67 -0.99
N LEU A 76 -0.56 5.01 -0.93
CA LEU A 76 -1.58 5.94 -1.45
C LEU A 76 -1.81 5.74 -2.94
N TYR A 77 -0.71 5.65 -3.71
CA TYR A 77 -0.76 5.36 -5.14
C TYR A 77 -1.41 4.00 -5.41
N ASP A 78 -0.94 2.96 -4.72
CA ASP A 78 -1.47 1.61 -4.92
C ASP A 78 -2.96 1.52 -4.64
N ILE A 79 -3.43 2.15 -3.56
CA ILE A 79 -4.85 2.24 -3.20
C ILE A 79 -5.62 2.96 -4.31
N HIS A 80 -5.12 4.10 -4.79
CA HIS A 80 -5.73 4.83 -5.90
C HIS A 80 -5.88 3.96 -7.16
N LYS A 81 -4.84 3.20 -7.54
CA LYS A 81 -4.87 2.33 -8.73
C LYS A 81 -5.76 1.12 -8.57
N LEU A 82 -5.86 0.56 -7.36
CA LEU A 82 -6.70 -0.60 -7.08
C LEU A 82 -8.17 -0.21 -6.93
N TYR A 83 -8.46 1.02 -6.51
CA TYR A 83 -9.82 1.45 -6.19
C TYR A 83 -10.86 1.17 -7.29
N PRO A 84 -10.60 1.37 -8.60
CA PRO A 84 -11.55 1.05 -9.66
C PRO A 84 -11.93 -0.44 -9.76
N THR A 85 -11.15 -1.33 -9.16
CA THR A 85 -11.41 -2.78 -9.12
C THR A 85 -12.13 -3.23 -7.85
N ILE A 86 -12.35 -2.32 -6.90
CA ILE A 86 -12.96 -2.61 -5.60
C ILE A 86 -14.43 -2.19 -5.62
N THR A 87 -15.31 -3.15 -5.34
CA THR A 87 -16.71 -2.90 -5.02
C THR A 87 -16.85 -2.82 -3.50
N ILE A 88 -17.30 -1.67 -2.98
CA ILE A 88 -17.60 -1.51 -1.55
C ILE A 88 -19.07 -1.91 -1.32
N ASP A 89 -19.30 -3.21 -1.15
CA ASP A 89 -20.56 -3.80 -0.72
C ASP A 89 -20.47 -4.30 0.74
N ASP A 90 -21.52 -4.93 1.24
CA ASP A 90 -21.55 -5.40 2.62
C ASP A 90 -20.54 -6.55 2.87
N THR A 91 -20.25 -7.37 1.87
CA THR A 91 -19.18 -8.38 1.95
C THR A 91 -17.80 -7.74 2.11
N PHE A 92 -17.53 -6.64 1.41
CA PHE A 92 -16.28 -5.90 1.58
C PHE A 92 -16.17 -5.24 2.97
N LYS A 93 -17.28 -4.74 3.52
CA LYS A 93 -17.32 -4.18 4.89
C LYS A 93 -17.08 -5.27 5.94
N GLU A 94 -17.74 -6.43 5.83
CA GLU A 94 -17.50 -7.58 6.71
C GLU A 94 -16.02 -8.02 6.65
N LEU A 95 -15.44 -8.08 5.45
CA LEU A 95 -14.01 -8.37 5.31
C LEU A 95 -13.14 -7.31 6.00
N THR A 96 -13.52 -6.04 5.94
CA THR A 96 -12.80 -4.95 6.61
C THR A 96 -12.83 -5.10 8.13
N GLU A 97 -13.97 -5.48 8.70
CA GLU A 97 -14.09 -5.79 10.12
C GLU A 97 -13.23 -6.99 10.52
N GLN A 98 -13.25 -8.07 9.74
CA GLN A 98 -12.39 -9.25 9.96
C GLN A 98 -10.90 -8.91 9.86
N VAL A 99 -10.52 -8.01 8.93
CA VAL A 99 -9.14 -7.48 8.83
C VAL A 99 -8.77 -6.76 10.12
N ARG A 100 -9.62 -5.84 10.55
CA ARG A 100 -9.39 -5.06 11.76
C ARG A 100 -9.26 -5.94 12.99
N GLU A 101 -10.18 -6.88 13.19
CA GLU A 101 -10.16 -7.82 14.31
C GLU A 101 -8.86 -8.61 14.34
N HIS A 102 -8.47 -9.23 13.22
CA HIS A 102 -7.22 -9.96 13.13
C HIS A 102 -6.00 -9.10 13.47
N ARG A 103 -5.93 -7.88 12.91
CA ARG A 103 -4.83 -6.93 13.16
C ARG A 103 -4.81 -6.43 14.60
N SER A 104 -5.96 -6.35 15.28
CA SER A 104 -6.07 -5.88 16.66
C SER A 104 -5.27 -6.75 17.64
N HIS A 105 -5.03 -8.03 17.30
CA HIS A 105 -4.23 -8.94 18.12
C HIS A 105 -2.71 -8.77 17.92
N LEU A 106 -2.28 -8.08 16.87
CA LEU A 106 -0.86 -7.89 16.54
C LEU A 106 -0.32 -6.61 17.18
N SER A 107 0.81 -6.67 17.88
CA SER A 107 1.44 -5.49 18.50
C SER A 107 1.92 -4.47 17.47
N ILE A 108 2.26 -4.94 16.27
CA ILE A 108 2.76 -4.12 15.15
C ILE A 108 1.66 -3.34 14.40
N CYS A 109 0.39 -3.52 14.74
CA CYS A 109 -0.75 -2.87 14.07
C CYS A 109 -1.51 -1.95 15.05
N PRO A 110 -0.92 -0.82 15.47
CA PRO A 110 -1.53 0.07 16.46
C PRO A 110 -2.86 0.68 16.00
N SER A 111 -3.08 0.88 14.70
CA SER A 111 -4.30 1.49 14.17
C SER A 111 -5.54 0.60 14.23
N ALA A 112 -5.36 -0.70 14.44
CA ALA A 112 -6.45 -1.66 14.57
C ALA A 112 -6.87 -1.93 16.02
N LYS A 113 -6.18 -1.32 17.01
CA LYS A 113 -6.48 -1.49 18.43
C LYS A 113 -7.85 -0.90 18.81
N GLU A 114 -8.41 -1.41 19.90
CA GLU A 114 -9.62 -0.89 20.49
C GLU A 114 -9.46 0.61 20.85
N GLY A 115 -10.50 1.41 20.58
CA GLY A 115 -10.49 2.85 20.83
C GLY A 115 -9.79 3.70 19.75
N VAL A 116 -9.14 3.09 18.76
CA VAL A 116 -8.52 3.83 17.65
C VAL A 116 -9.51 4.03 16.51
N ASP A 117 -9.66 5.27 16.04
CA ASP A 117 -10.54 5.62 14.92
C ASP A 117 -9.73 5.78 13.64
N ALA A 118 -9.76 4.74 12.79
CA ALA A 118 -9.04 4.74 11.52
C ALA A 118 -9.52 5.84 10.56
N LYS A 119 -10.83 6.16 10.55
CA LYS A 119 -11.38 7.23 9.71
C LYS A 119 -10.80 8.57 10.08
N LYS A 120 -10.79 8.86 11.39
CA LYS A 120 -10.23 10.09 11.93
C LYS A 120 -8.73 10.20 11.63
N LEU A 121 -7.98 9.11 11.81
CA LEU A 121 -6.55 9.10 11.47
C LEU A 121 -6.30 9.39 9.99
N ILE A 122 -7.08 8.79 9.09
CA ILE A 122 -6.97 9.04 7.65
C ILE A 122 -7.18 10.51 7.34
N TYR A 123 -8.27 11.11 7.81
CA TYR A 123 -8.51 12.53 7.57
C TYR A 123 -7.41 13.39 8.18
N GLU A 124 -6.95 13.09 9.38
CA GLU A 124 -5.90 13.85 10.06
C GLU A 124 -4.57 13.85 9.29
N PHE A 125 -4.07 12.69 8.85
CA PHE A 125 -2.79 12.65 8.12
C PHE A 125 -2.90 13.21 6.70
N LEU A 126 -4.10 13.17 6.10
CA LEU A 126 -4.36 13.81 4.80
C LEU A 126 -4.44 15.33 4.95
N ASP A 127 -5.12 15.86 5.98
CA ASP A 127 -5.19 17.30 6.25
C ASP A 127 -3.80 17.89 6.58
N LYS A 128 -2.91 17.08 7.15
CA LYS A 128 -1.52 17.44 7.47
C LYS A 128 -0.55 17.25 6.30
N ASP A 129 -1.00 16.78 5.14
CA ASP A 129 -0.14 16.40 4.01
C ASP A 129 1.02 15.46 4.43
N PHE A 130 0.79 14.58 5.43
CA PHE A 130 1.85 13.84 6.13
C PHE A 130 2.76 13.03 5.18
N TYR A 131 2.17 12.45 4.13
CA TYR A 131 2.87 11.63 3.14
C TYR A 131 3.33 12.39 1.90
N LYS A 132 3.01 13.69 1.77
CA LYS A 132 3.21 14.44 0.52
C LYS A 132 4.68 14.54 0.11
N SER A 133 5.54 14.91 1.05
CA SER A 133 6.98 15.02 0.82
C SER A 133 7.57 13.70 0.34
N ASP A 134 7.21 12.58 0.97
CA ASP A 134 7.64 11.24 0.54
C ASP A 134 7.07 10.86 -0.82
N TYR A 135 5.81 11.20 -1.07
CA TYR A 135 5.17 10.90 -2.33
C TYR A 135 5.87 11.61 -3.49
N ASP A 136 6.12 12.91 -3.34
CA ASP A 136 6.72 13.74 -4.38
C ASP A 136 8.20 13.43 -4.62
N THR A 137 8.94 13.04 -3.58
CA THR A 137 10.39 12.80 -3.68
C THR A 137 10.75 11.34 -3.99
N ILE A 138 9.93 10.38 -3.56
CA ILE A 138 10.21 8.95 -3.66
C ILE A 138 9.17 8.28 -4.55
N THR A 139 7.89 8.33 -4.20
CA THR A 139 6.85 7.58 -4.95
C THR A 139 6.77 8.00 -6.41
N LYS A 140 6.82 9.31 -6.72
CA LYS A 140 6.83 9.81 -8.09
C LYS A 140 7.98 9.27 -8.94
N THR A 141 9.13 8.98 -8.34
CA THR A 141 10.29 8.40 -9.05
C THR A 141 10.13 6.92 -9.38
N LEU A 142 9.11 6.27 -8.81
CA LEU A 142 8.92 4.81 -8.83
C LEU A 142 7.65 4.39 -9.57
N ILE A 143 6.74 5.33 -9.85
CA ILE A 143 5.52 5.10 -10.62
C ILE A 143 5.76 5.51 -12.08
N SER A 144 4.99 4.90 -12.99
CA SER A 144 5.15 5.08 -14.44
C SER A 144 4.10 6.02 -15.05
N ASP A 145 3.17 6.53 -14.24
CA ASP A 145 2.07 7.39 -14.65
C ASP A 145 2.01 8.68 -13.80
N GLU A 146 1.29 9.67 -14.31
CA GLU A 146 1.25 11.04 -13.76
C GLU A 146 0.20 11.21 -12.65
N VAL A 147 0.09 10.24 -11.74
CA VAL A 147 -0.82 10.35 -10.58
C VAL A 147 -0.20 11.25 -9.52
N THR A 148 -0.88 12.34 -9.16
CA THR A 148 -0.41 13.27 -8.14
C THR A 148 -0.76 12.80 -6.73
N TYR A 149 -0.04 13.33 -5.73
CA TYR A 149 -0.37 13.11 -4.32
C TYR A 149 -1.82 13.50 -4.02
N GLU A 150 -2.27 14.65 -4.53
CA GLU A 150 -3.62 15.17 -4.30
C GLU A 150 -4.70 14.22 -4.86
N GLN A 151 -4.47 13.66 -6.05
CA GLN A 151 -5.40 12.68 -6.63
C GLN A 151 -5.49 11.42 -5.77
N ALA A 152 -4.34 10.88 -5.34
CA ALA A 152 -4.30 9.70 -4.49
C ALA A 152 -4.91 9.97 -3.09
N ALA A 153 -4.64 11.13 -2.52
CA ALA A 153 -5.19 11.60 -1.25
C ALA A 153 -6.71 11.77 -1.31
N LEU A 154 -7.24 12.36 -2.39
CA LEU A 154 -8.69 12.49 -2.60
C LEU A 154 -9.37 11.13 -2.68
N THR A 155 -8.78 10.17 -3.40
CA THR A 155 -9.31 8.81 -3.46
C THR A 155 -9.34 8.15 -2.08
N LEU A 156 -8.27 8.26 -1.29
CA LEU A 156 -8.26 7.70 0.06
C LEU A 156 -9.29 8.39 0.98
N ARG A 157 -9.48 9.71 0.84
CA ARG A 157 -10.51 10.46 1.57
C ARG A 157 -11.91 9.94 1.24
N GLU A 158 -12.20 9.71 -0.04
CA GLU A 158 -13.48 9.13 -0.49
C GLU A 158 -13.70 7.72 0.09
N ILE A 159 -12.68 6.86 0.03
CA ILE A 159 -12.73 5.51 0.59
C ILE A 159 -13.03 5.55 2.08
N ALA A 160 -12.34 6.40 2.85
CA ALA A 160 -12.55 6.53 4.29
C ALA A 160 -13.97 6.99 4.63
N GLY A 161 -14.59 7.81 3.78
CA GLY A 161 -15.99 8.21 3.93
C GLY A 161 -17.00 7.09 3.72
N LYS A 162 -16.67 6.10 2.87
CA LYS A 162 -17.55 4.97 2.52
C LYS A 162 -17.34 3.73 3.38
N LEU A 163 -16.13 3.51 3.87
CA LEU A 163 -15.70 2.25 4.48
C LEU A 163 -15.72 2.25 6.02
N PHE A 164 -15.45 3.39 6.64
CA PHE A 164 -15.40 3.57 8.10
C PHE A 164 -16.45 4.61 8.53
#